data_AF-A0A562XKG4-F1
#
_entry.id   AF-A0A562XKG4-F1
#
_cell.length_a   1.000
_cell.length_b   1.000
_cell.length_c   1.000
_cell.angle_alpha   90.00
_cell.angle_beta   90.00
_cell.angle_gamma   90.00
#
_symmetry.space_group_name_H-M   'P 1'
#
loop_
_entity.id
_entity.type
_entity.pdbx_description
1 polymer ?
#
loop_
_entity_poly.entity_id
_entity_poly.type
_entity_poly.pdbx_seq_one_letter_code
_entity_poly.pdbx_strand_id
1 'polypeptide(L)'
;MTNKINIDEILIGIKGSSLIIELDLSEYFSKENLVEYLKEYSNVDKENFFCIESEFKVYPQGSSLEEIWERYELLSDIDEEVLYYYNKNISSINTLLNNDLYDIKNYSFYPVSPLEYAKNLIEDIRSWNGEEIPENLLNYLDYKAISNELLINGEIIDTGNGVLILDYCNS
;
A
#
# COMPACT_ATOMS: atom_id res chain seq x y z
N MET A 1 -12.14 -4.95 -12.18
CA MET A 1 -12.29 -5.37 -10.78
C MET A 1 -10.90 -5.72 -10.29
N THR A 2 -10.29 -4.78 -9.58
CA THR A 2 -9.02 -4.98 -8.89
C THR A 2 -9.28 -5.99 -7.77
N ASN A 3 -8.49 -7.05 -7.65
CA ASN A 3 -8.63 -7.97 -6.52
C ASN A 3 -8.21 -7.20 -5.26
N LYS A 4 -9.18 -6.77 -4.47
CA LYS A 4 -8.96 -6.05 -3.21
C LYS A 4 -8.03 -6.86 -2.31
N ILE A 5 -6.97 -6.22 -1.82
CA ILE A 5 -6.18 -6.80 -0.72
C ILE A 5 -7.04 -6.62 0.53
N ASN A 6 -7.50 -7.73 1.11
CA ASN A 6 -8.25 -7.68 2.36
C ASN A 6 -7.27 -7.51 3.54
N ILE A 7 -7.28 -6.32 4.13
CA ILE A 7 -6.48 -5.98 5.31
C ILE A 7 -7.28 -6.13 6.60
N ASP A 8 -8.61 -6.23 6.52
CA ASP A 8 -9.49 -6.23 7.69
C ASP A 8 -9.51 -7.61 8.35
N GLU A 9 -9.42 -8.69 7.56
CA GLU A 9 -9.54 -10.06 8.07
C GLU A 9 -8.22 -10.67 8.55
N ILE A 10 -8.23 -11.22 9.77
CA ILE A 10 -7.08 -11.91 10.38
C ILE A 10 -7.48 -13.16 11.18
N LEU A 11 -6.59 -14.15 11.19
CA LEU A 11 -6.67 -15.32 12.06
C LEU A 11 -5.67 -15.22 13.21
N ILE A 12 -6.18 -15.22 14.44
CA ILE A 12 -5.41 -15.17 15.68
C ILE A 12 -5.42 -16.52 16.39
N GLY A 13 -4.24 -16.97 16.81
CA GLY A 13 -4.03 -18.11 17.67
C GLY A 13 -3.72 -17.71 19.11
N ILE A 14 -3.90 -18.67 20.03
CA ILE A 14 -3.55 -18.52 21.45
C ILE A 14 -2.45 -19.53 21.82
N LYS A 15 -1.37 -19.07 22.45
CA LYS A 15 -0.26 -19.94 22.89
C LYS A 15 -0.77 -21.05 23.81
N GLY A 16 -0.40 -22.29 23.50
CA GLY A 16 -0.79 -23.46 24.29
C GLY A 16 -2.26 -23.88 24.14
N SER A 17 -2.99 -23.31 23.18
CA SER A 17 -4.38 -23.65 22.86
C SER A 17 -4.50 -24.10 21.41
N SER A 18 -5.54 -24.89 21.11
CA SER A 18 -5.97 -25.20 19.74
C SER A 18 -7.05 -24.24 19.22
N LEU A 19 -7.41 -23.22 20.01
CA LEU A 19 -8.40 -22.23 19.65
C LEU A 19 -7.81 -21.25 18.60
N ILE A 20 -8.59 -21.02 17.55
CA ILE A 20 -8.32 -20.04 16.49
C ILE A 20 -9.50 -19.08 16.49
N ILE A 21 -9.20 -17.78 16.42
CA ILE A 21 -10.18 -16.71 16.40
C ILE A 21 -10.03 -15.98 15.06
N GLU A 22 -11.12 -15.93 14.30
CA GLU A 22 -11.23 -15.10 13.11
C GLU A 22 -11.77 -13.74 13.52
N LEU A 23 -11.14 -12.68 13.03
CA LEU A 23 -11.44 -11.30 13.39
C LEU A 23 -11.52 -10.44 12.14
N ASP A 24 -12.49 -9.53 12.15
CA ASP A 24 -12.54 -8.36 11.29
C ASP A 24 -12.04 -7.16 12.11
N LEU A 25 -10.84 -6.67 11.78
CA LEU A 25 -10.21 -5.55 12.49
C LEU A 25 -10.98 -4.24 12.34
N SER A 26 -11.80 -4.09 11.30
CA SER A 26 -12.61 -2.89 11.07
C SER A 26 -13.77 -2.75 12.05
N GLU A 27 -14.15 -3.82 12.74
CA GLU A 27 -15.15 -3.79 13.81
C GLU A 27 -14.64 -3.15 15.11
N TYR A 28 -13.33 -2.92 15.22
CA TYR A 28 -12.68 -2.38 16.42
C TYR A 28 -12.17 -0.96 16.17
N PHE A 29 -12.55 -0.04 17.06
CA PHE A 29 -12.17 1.38 16.94
C PHE A 29 -10.79 1.70 17.52
N SER A 30 -10.23 0.79 18.34
CA SER A 30 -8.90 0.94 18.92
C SER A 30 -8.32 -0.40 19.34
N LYS A 31 -6.99 -0.43 19.51
CA LYS A 31 -6.27 -1.58 20.06
C LYS A 31 -6.79 -2.01 21.42
N GLU A 32 -7.11 -1.06 22.30
CA GLU A 32 -7.64 -1.34 23.64
C GLU A 32 -8.97 -2.07 23.56
N ASN A 33 -9.86 -1.65 22.64
CA ASN A 33 -11.14 -2.30 22.42
C ASN A 33 -10.98 -3.74 21.91
N LEU A 34 -10.04 -3.97 21.00
CA LEU A 34 -9.68 -5.31 20.52
C LEU A 34 -9.11 -6.19 21.66
N VAL A 35 -8.19 -5.64 22.47
CA VAL A 35 -7.60 -6.36 23.61
C VAL A 35 -8.66 -6.74 24.65
N GLU A 36 -9.57 -5.82 24.95
CA GLU A 36 -10.67 -6.06 25.89
C GLU A 36 -11.58 -7.18 25.39
N TYR A 37 -12.02 -7.12 24.14
CA TYR A 37 -12.81 -8.18 23.50
C TYR A 37 -12.12 -9.54 23.58
N LEU A 38 -10.85 -9.62 23.17
CA LEU A 38 -10.11 -10.87 23.16
C LEU A 38 -9.92 -11.44 24.57
N LYS A 39 -9.69 -10.57 25.56
CA LYS A 39 -9.56 -10.95 26.97
C LYS A 39 -10.88 -11.49 27.53
N GLU A 40 -12.01 -10.86 27.23
CA GLU A 40 -13.33 -11.35 27.64
C GLU A 40 -13.67 -12.69 26.98
N TYR A 41 -13.35 -12.83 25.70
CA TYR A 41 -13.65 -14.02 24.91
C TYR A 41 -12.86 -15.26 25.34
N SER A 42 -11.57 -15.09 25.63
CA SER A 42 -10.64 -16.22 25.81
C SER A 42 -10.04 -16.33 27.21
N ASN A 43 -10.20 -15.31 28.05
CA ASN A 43 -9.63 -15.21 29.39
C ASN A 43 -8.10 -15.43 29.43
N VAL A 44 -7.38 -14.94 28.40
CA VAL A 44 -5.91 -14.90 28.37
C VAL A 44 -5.40 -13.47 28.17
N ASP A 45 -4.18 -13.22 28.64
CA ASP A 45 -3.52 -11.94 28.43
C ASP A 45 -3.01 -11.78 26.99
N LYS A 46 -2.90 -10.52 26.55
CA LYS A 46 -2.67 -10.15 25.15
C LYS A 46 -1.39 -10.73 24.54
N GLU A 47 -0.37 -11.00 25.36
CA GLU A 47 0.93 -11.54 24.97
C GLU A 47 0.86 -13.01 24.52
N ASN A 48 -0.29 -13.66 24.71
CA ASN A 48 -0.56 -15.02 24.28
C ASN A 48 -1.16 -15.09 22.88
N PHE A 49 -1.59 -13.97 22.29
CA PHE A 49 -2.12 -13.93 20.94
C PHE A 49 -1.01 -13.82 19.89
N PHE A 50 -1.18 -14.50 18.77
CA PHE A 50 -0.29 -14.42 17.62
C PHE A 50 -1.03 -14.65 16.30
N CYS A 51 -0.56 -14.07 15.20
CA CYS A 51 -1.09 -14.36 13.86
C CYS A 51 -0.78 -15.81 13.45
N ILE A 52 -1.78 -16.59 13.04
CA ILE A 52 -1.57 -17.99 12.61
C ILE A 52 -1.11 -18.11 11.15
N GLU A 53 -1.52 -17.18 10.30
CA GLU A 53 -1.26 -17.00 8.86
C GLU A 53 -2.60 -16.58 8.24
N SER A 54 -2.65 -15.40 7.62
CA SER A 54 -3.86 -14.89 6.95
C SER A 54 -3.94 -15.43 5.51
N GLU A 55 -5.15 -15.74 5.02
CA GLU A 55 -5.40 -16.16 3.63
C GLU A 55 -4.85 -15.13 2.63
N PHE A 56 -4.85 -13.84 3.01
CA PHE A 56 -4.35 -12.73 2.21
C PHE A 56 -2.88 -12.39 2.47
N LYS A 57 -2.24 -13.11 3.41
CA LYS A 57 -0.85 -12.97 3.86
C LYS A 57 -0.42 -11.58 4.32
N VAL A 58 -1.32 -10.62 4.47
CA VAL A 58 -0.99 -9.22 4.82
C VAL A 58 -0.18 -9.15 6.13
N TYR A 59 -0.57 -9.97 7.10
CA TYR A 59 0.02 -10.07 8.43
C TYR A 59 1.04 -11.21 8.49
N PRO A 60 2.31 -10.94 8.87
CA PRO A 60 3.30 -11.99 9.05
C PRO A 60 2.87 -13.02 10.10
N GLN A 61 3.15 -14.29 9.83
CA GLN A 61 2.88 -15.36 10.78
C GLN A 61 3.69 -15.15 12.07
N GLY A 62 3.05 -15.38 13.21
CA GLY A 62 3.66 -15.24 14.53
C GLY A 62 3.71 -13.80 15.05
N SER A 63 3.27 -12.81 14.27
CA SER A 63 3.17 -11.43 14.74
C SER A 63 2.29 -11.31 15.98
N SER A 64 2.73 -10.48 16.92
CA SER A 64 2.00 -10.11 18.12
C SER A 64 0.81 -9.21 17.79
N LEU A 65 -0.14 -9.10 18.72
CA LEU A 65 -1.29 -8.21 18.58
C LEU A 65 -0.89 -6.73 18.38
N GLU A 66 0.23 -6.31 18.98
CA GLU A 66 0.77 -4.96 18.82
C GLU A 66 1.22 -4.72 17.36
N GLU A 67 2.02 -5.63 16.81
CA GLU A 67 2.52 -5.54 15.43
C GLU A 67 1.38 -5.64 14.41
N ILE A 68 0.37 -6.46 14.70
CA ILE A 68 -0.85 -6.58 13.88
C ILE A 68 -1.58 -5.24 13.85
N TRP A 69 -1.82 -4.62 15.01
CA TRP A 69 -2.59 -3.38 15.10
C TRP A 69 -1.85 -2.22 14.42
N GLU A 70 -0.56 -2.04 14.71
CA GLU A 70 0.25 -1.00 14.05
C GLU A 70 0.21 -1.16 12.52
N ARG A 71 0.34 -2.40 12.03
CA ARG A 71 0.28 -2.68 10.60
C ARG A 71 -1.09 -2.41 10.00
N TYR A 72 -2.16 -2.74 10.71
CA TYR A 72 -3.53 -2.46 10.29
C TYR A 72 -3.76 -0.95 10.13
N GLU A 73 -3.35 -0.15 11.11
CA GLU A 73 -3.45 1.31 11.04
C GLU A 73 -2.68 1.85 9.83
N LEU A 74 -1.44 1.39 9.62
CA LEU A 74 -0.61 1.82 8.49
C LEU A 74 -1.24 1.52 7.14
N LEU A 75 -1.76 0.31 6.97
CA LEU A 75 -2.34 -0.10 5.70
C LEU A 75 -3.70 0.54 5.46
N SER A 76 -4.46 0.82 6.51
CA SER A 76 -5.78 1.47 6.40
C SER A 76 -5.69 2.92 5.92
N ASP A 77 -4.55 3.58 6.15
CA ASP A 77 -4.30 4.95 5.70
C ASP A 77 -3.83 5.05 4.24
N ILE A 78 -3.55 3.93 3.58
CA ILE A 78 -3.03 3.90 2.20
C ILE A 78 -4.16 3.59 1.21
N ASP A 79 -4.16 4.29 0.08
CA ASP A 79 -5.12 4.03 -1.00
C ASP A 79 -5.07 2.56 -1.46
N GLU A 80 -6.25 1.96 -1.59
CA GLU A 80 -6.39 0.53 -1.90
C GLU A 80 -5.77 0.17 -3.26
N GLU A 81 -5.86 1.05 -4.26
CA GLU A 81 -5.25 0.83 -5.57
C GLU A 81 -3.73 0.89 -5.48
N VAL A 82 -3.19 1.82 -4.68
CA VAL A 82 -1.75 1.91 -4.40
C VAL A 82 -1.25 0.62 -3.77
N LEU A 83 -1.91 0.14 -2.70
CA LEU A 83 -1.54 -1.13 -2.04
C LEU A 83 -1.55 -2.31 -3.02
N TYR A 84 -2.62 -2.42 -3.82
CA TYR A 84 -2.76 -3.50 -4.79
C TYR A 84 -1.61 -3.50 -5.82
N TYR A 85 -1.38 -2.36 -6.47
CA TYR A 85 -0.39 -2.28 -7.53
C TYR A 85 1.04 -2.34 -6.97
N TYR A 86 1.29 -1.82 -5.77
CA TYR A 86 2.58 -1.94 -5.09
C TYR A 86 2.89 -3.42 -4.83
N ASN A 87 1.96 -4.14 -4.20
CA ASN A 87 2.11 -5.57 -3.89
C ASN A 87 2.34 -6.42 -5.15
N LYS A 88 1.70 -6.05 -6.26
CA LYS A 88 1.76 -6.79 -7.52
C LYS A 88 3.05 -6.53 -8.32
N ASN A 89 3.56 -5.29 -8.32
CA ASN A 89 4.59 -4.86 -9.25
C ASN A 89 5.94 -4.53 -8.60
N ILE A 90 5.97 -4.26 -7.29
CA ILE A 90 7.18 -3.76 -6.60
C ILE A 90 7.69 -4.79 -5.60
N SER A 91 6.93 -5.05 -4.55
CA SER A 91 7.32 -5.99 -3.50
C SER A 91 6.10 -6.46 -2.74
N SER A 92 6.10 -7.72 -2.33
CA SER A 92 4.95 -8.24 -1.59
C SER A 92 4.88 -7.61 -0.20
N ILE A 93 3.72 -7.03 0.10
CA ILE A 93 3.48 -6.33 1.38
C ILE A 93 3.83 -7.25 2.55
N ASN A 94 3.49 -8.54 2.46
CA ASN A 94 3.73 -9.54 3.50
C ASN A 94 5.20 -9.74 3.91
N THR A 95 6.14 -9.36 3.06
CA THR A 95 7.59 -9.48 3.32
C THR A 95 8.19 -8.23 3.95
N LEU A 96 7.44 -7.12 3.95
CA LEU A 96 7.91 -5.82 4.43
C LEU A 96 7.69 -5.66 5.93
N LEU A 97 8.69 -5.08 6.59
CA LEU A 97 8.54 -4.64 7.97
C LEU A 97 7.62 -3.41 8.03
N ASN A 98 7.03 -3.14 9.19
CA ASN A 98 6.12 -1.98 9.35
C ASN A 98 6.80 -0.66 8.96
N ASN A 99 8.10 -0.49 9.25
CA ASN A 99 8.87 0.68 8.84
C ASN A 99 8.92 0.86 7.31
N ASP A 100 9.03 -0.22 6.55
CA ASP A 100 9.11 -0.16 5.09
C ASP A 100 7.73 0.11 4.47
N LEU A 101 6.64 -0.21 5.18
CA LEU A 101 5.28 0.11 4.73
C LEU A 101 5.00 1.61 4.73
N TYR A 102 5.65 2.39 5.60
CA TYR A 102 5.49 3.83 5.62
C TYR A 102 5.90 4.49 4.30
N ASP A 103 6.80 3.87 3.53
CA ASP A 103 7.22 4.41 2.24
C ASP A 103 6.15 4.21 1.16
N ILE A 104 5.25 3.23 1.33
CA ILE A 104 4.16 2.95 0.38
C ILE A 104 3.16 4.10 0.33
N LYS A 105 2.92 4.80 1.45
CA LYS A 105 2.03 5.97 1.50
C LYS A 105 2.48 7.12 0.61
N ASN A 106 3.76 7.13 0.24
CA ASN A 106 4.31 8.14 -0.65
C ASN A 106 4.07 7.78 -2.12
N TYR A 107 3.45 6.64 -2.42
CA TYR A 107 3.05 6.31 -3.78
C TYR A 107 1.67 6.88 -4.10
N SER A 108 1.55 7.38 -5.33
CA SER A 108 0.28 7.72 -5.95
C SER A 108 0.05 6.84 -7.17
N PHE A 109 -1.21 6.50 -7.41
CA PHE A 109 -1.63 5.77 -8.59
C PHE A 109 -2.38 6.68 -9.57
N TYR A 110 -1.93 6.71 -10.82
CA TYR A 110 -2.58 7.43 -11.90
C TYR A 110 -3.14 6.44 -12.92
N PRO A 111 -4.47 6.40 -13.16
CA PRO A 111 -5.11 5.43 -14.05
C PRO A 111 -4.95 5.79 -15.54
N VAL A 112 -3.73 6.09 -15.96
CA VAL A 112 -3.36 6.47 -17.33
C VAL A 112 -2.10 5.74 -17.76
N SER A 113 -1.93 5.51 -19.06
CA SER A 113 -0.72 4.88 -19.59
C SER A 113 0.54 5.72 -19.31
N PRO A 114 1.75 5.12 -19.28
CA PRO A 114 3.00 5.88 -19.15
C PRO A 114 3.15 7.04 -20.15
N LEU A 115 2.71 6.83 -21.39
CA LEU A 115 2.73 7.86 -22.43
C LEU A 115 1.83 9.04 -22.09
N GLU A 116 0.63 8.75 -21.59
CA GLU A 116 -0.35 9.77 -21.25
C GLU A 116 0.05 10.48 -19.95
N TYR A 117 0.60 9.76 -18.98
CA TYR A 117 1.21 10.37 -17.80
C TYR A 117 2.32 11.35 -18.17
N ALA A 118 3.23 10.96 -19.06
CA ALA A 118 4.31 11.84 -19.50
C ALA A 118 3.79 13.13 -20.19
N LYS A 119 2.69 13.04 -20.96
CA LYS A 119 2.06 14.24 -21.52
C LYS A 119 1.49 15.12 -20.42
N ASN A 120 0.69 14.55 -19.52
CA ASN A 120 0.06 15.29 -18.43
C ASN A 120 1.11 15.98 -17.55
N LEU A 121 2.19 15.28 -17.21
CA LEU A 121 3.30 15.84 -16.45
C LEU A 121 3.88 17.11 -17.09
N ILE A 122 4.14 17.07 -18.40
CA ILE A 122 4.69 18.21 -19.15
C ILE A 122 3.65 19.32 -19.32
N GLU A 123 2.38 18.97 -19.55
CA GLU A 123 1.29 19.92 -19.71
C GLU A 123 0.90 20.62 -18.40
N ASP A 124 1.01 19.94 -17.26
CA ASP A 124 0.71 20.46 -15.93
C ASP A 124 1.84 21.35 -15.40
N ILE A 125 3.10 20.91 -15.56
CA ILE A 125 4.27 21.70 -15.16
C ILE A 125 4.43 22.92 -16.08
N ARG A 126 3.92 22.82 -17.33
CA ARG A 126 4.10 23.77 -18.45
C ARG A 126 5.52 24.27 -18.63
N SER A 127 6.50 23.62 -18.03
CA SER A 127 7.84 24.16 -17.93
C SER A 127 8.91 23.08 -17.95
N TRP A 128 10.04 23.43 -18.53
CA TRP A 128 11.24 22.61 -18.57
C TRP A 128 12.40 23.47 -18.10
N ASN A 129 13.14 23.02 -17.09
CA ASN A 129 14.20 23.83 -16.44
C ASN A 129 13.73 25.21 -15.93
N GLY A 130 12.46 25.35 -15.56
CA GLY A 130 11.89 26.60 -15.06
C GLY A 130 11.48 27.61 -16.14
N GLU A 131 11.57 27.25 -17.42
CA GLU A 131 11.04 28.05 -18.53
C GLU A 131 9.74 27.45 -19.05
N GLU A 132 8.74 28.30 -19.30
CA GLU A 132 7.47 27.86 -19.87
C GLU A 132 7.66 27.33 -21.29
N ILE A 133 7.14 26.14 -21.58
CA ILE A 133 7.19 25.54 -22.91
C ILE A 133 6.10 26.20 -23.77
N PRO A 134 6.45 26.86 -24.88
CA PRO A 134 5.46 27.40 -25.81
C PRO A 134 4.47 26.34 -26.29
N GLU A 135 3.17 26.66 -26.31
CA GLU A 135 2.11 25.70 -26.69
C GLU A 135 2.32 25.06 -28.07
N ASN A 136 2.88 25.82 -29.00
CA ASN A 136 3.18 25.32 -30.34
C ASN A 136 4.30 24.28 -30.36
N LEU A 137 5.19 24.26 -29.36
CA LEU A 137 6.27 23.29 -29.24
C LEU A 137 5.85 21.98 -28.56
N LEU A 138 4.79 21.99 -27.75
CA LEU A 138 4.26 20.78 -27.10
C LEU A 138 3.97 19.67 -28.12
N ASN A 139 3.36 20.01 -29.25
CA ASN A 139 3.03 19.07 -30.33
C ASN A 139 4.24 18.43 -31.02
N TYR A 140 5.45 18.94 -30.82
CA TYR A 140 6.68 18.42 -31.42
C TYR A 140 7.53 17.60 -30.45
N LEU A 141 7.12 17.49 -29.18
CA LEU A 141 7.83 16.68 -28.21
C LEU A 141 7.63 15.19 -28.49
N ASP A 142 8.71 14.43 -28.39
CA ASP A 142 8.65 12.96 -28.46
C ASP A 142 8.27 12.40 -27.07
N TYR A 143 6.97 12.49 -26.75
CA TYR A 143 6.43 11.97 -25.49
C TYR A 143 6.69 10.48 -25.29
N LYS A 144 6.91 9.71 -26.37
CA LYS A 144 7.26 8.30 -26.27
C LYS A 144 8.69 8.11 -25.77
N ALA A 145 9.63 8.93 -26.25
CA ALA A 145 10.98 8.95 -25.72
C ALA A 145 10.98 9.34 -24.23
N ILE A 146 10.26 10.40 -23.87
CA ILE A 146 10.12 10.88 -22.49
C ILE A 146 9.52 9.79 -21.59
N SER A 147 8.39 9.19 -21.98
CA SER A 147 7.76 8.13 -21.17
C SER A 147 8.68 6.92 -20.95
N ASN A 148 9.47 6.56 -21.96
CA ASN A 148 10.44 5.46 -21.83
C ASN A 148 11.58 5.82 -20.87
N GLU A 149 12.03 7.08 -20.88
CA GLU A 149 13.06 7.56 -19.97
C GLU A 149 12.57 7.51 -18.51
N LEU A 150 11.35 8.00 -18.24
CA LEU A 150 10.72 7.92 -16.91
C LEU A 150 10.64 6.47 -16.39
N LEU A 151 10.29 5.51 -17.26
CA LEU A 151 10.23 4.09 -16.92
C LEU A 151 11.64 3.51 -16.63
N ILE A 152 12.63 3.84 -17.46
CA ILE A 152 14.01 3.33 -17.32
C ILE A 152 14.66 3.86 -16.04
N ASN A 153 14.41 5.12 -15.69
CA ASN A 153 14.93 5.75 -14.49
C ASN A 153 14.20 5.30 -13.21
N GLY A 154 13.06 4.62 -13.34
CA GLY A 154 12.22 4.21 -12.21
C GLY A 154 11.41 5.34 -11.60
N GLU A 155 11.22 6.45 -12.31
CA GLU A 155 10.38 7.58 -11.89
C GLU A 155 8.89 7.21 -11.93
N ILE A 156 8.52 6.31 -12.84
CA ILE A 156 7.18 5.72 -12.93
C ILE A 156 7.28 4.21 -13.09
N ILE A 157 6.27 3.50 -12.58
CA ILE A 157 6.14 2.04 -12.67
C ILE A 157 4.85 1.71 -13.41
N ASP A 158 4.96 1.10 -14.59
CA ASP A 158 3.80 0.66 -15.37
C ASP A 158 3.13 -0.56 -14.72
N THR A 159 1.85 -0.45 -14.40
CA THR A 159 1.08 -1.51 -13.76
C THR A 159 0.22 -2.31 -14.74
N GLY A 160 0.24 -1.92 -16.02
CA GLY A 160 -0.66 -2.39 -17.09
C GLY A 160 -2.05 -1.74 -17.08
N ASN A 161 -2.43 -1.10 -15.97
CA ASN A 161 -3.72 -0.41 -15.79
C ASN A 161 -3.55 1.09 -15.46
N GLY A 162 -2.31 1.54 -15.32
CA GLY A 162 -1.95 2.89 -14.91
C GLY A 162 -0.47 2.96 -14.57
N VAL A 163 -0.07 4.03 -13.89
CA VAL A 163 1.29 4.21 -13.39
C VAL A 163 1.30 4.44 -11.89
N LEU A 164 2.24 3.80 -11.21
CA LEU A 164 2.61 4.09 -9.82
C LEU A 164 3.80 5.04 -9.80
N ILE A 165 3.74 6.01 -8.90
CA ILE A 165 4.72 7.10 -8.83
C ILE A 165 5.05 7.36 -7.38
N LEU A 166 6.34 7.52 -7.09
CA LEU A 166 6.81 7.88 -5.76
C LEU A 166 6.78 9.42 -5.62
N ASP A 167 5.75 9.91 -4.94
CA ASP A 167 5.53 11.32 -4.65
C ASP A 167 6.16 11.67 -3.29
N TYR A 168 7.38 12.23 -3.33
CA TYR A 168 8.06 12.73 -2.13
C TYR A 168 7.39 13.96 -1.50
N CYS A 169 6.31 14.49 -2.10
CA CYS A 169 5.58 15.66 -1.62
C CYS A 169 4.67 15.41 -0.40
N ASN A 170 4.52 14.15 0.05
CA ASN A 170 3.69 13.79 1.21
C ASN A 170 4.50 13.68 2.54
N SER A 171 5.67 14.33 2.63
CA SER A 171 6.51 14.36 3.84
C SER A 171 6.29 15.59 4.72
#